data_AF-A0A3N5UVG4-F1
#
_entry.id   AF-A0A3N5UVG4-F1
#
_cell.length_a   1.000
_cell.length_b   1.000
_cell.length_c   1.000
_cell.angle_alpha   90.00
_cell.angle_beta   90.00
_cell.angle_gamma   90.00
#
_symmetry.space_group_name_H-M   'P 1'
#
loop_
_entity.id
_entity.type
_entity.pdbx_description
1 polymer ?
#
loop_
_entity_poly.entity_id
_entity_poly.type
_entity_poly.pdbx_seq_one_letter_code
_entity_poly.pdbx_strand_id
1 'polypeptide(L)' 'MKIKIKIGKLSMDAELNETPTAKKIAEALPIKTGFNTWGDEIYFAIPV' A
#
# COMPACT_ATOMS: atom_id res chain seq x y z
N MET A 1 -7.78 1.20 9.84
CA MET A 1 -8.42 0.31 8.82
C MET A 1 -7.41 -0.75 8.39
N LYS A 2 -7.75 -2.04 8.47
CA LYS A 2 -6.81 -3.13 8.17
C LYS A 2 -6.69 -3.39 6.67
N ILE A 3 -5.46 -3.51 6.19
CA ILE A 3 -5.12 -3.82 4.79
C ILE A 3 -4.11 -4.96 4.74
N LYS A 4 -3.94 -5.57 3.56
CA LYS A 4 -3.00 -6.65 3.32
C LYS A 4 -2.08 -6.31 2.15
N ILE A 5 -0.78 -6.32 2.40
CA ILE A 5 0.26 -6.11 1.39
C ILE A 5 0.78 -7.48 0.96
N LYS A 6 0.88 -7.70 -0.35
CA LYS A 6 1.39 -8.95 -0.93
C LYS A 6 2.52 -8.67 -1.91
N ILE A 7 3.67 -9.33 -1.69
CA ILE A 7 4.86 -9.25 -2.57
C ILE A 7 5.34 -10.67 -2.83
N GLY A 8 5.10 -11.19 -4.04
CA GLY A 8 5.38 -12.59 -4.36
C GLY A 8 4.65 -13.54 -3.40
N LYS A 9 5.41 -14.31 -2.60
CA LYS A 9 4.87 -15.22 -1.57
C LYS A 9 4.73 -14.57 -0.19
N LEU A 10 5.28 -13.37 0.00
CA LEU A 10 5.19 -12.63 1.26
C LEU A 10 3.81 -11.98 1.38
N SER A 11 3.20 -12.11 2.56
CA SER A 11 1.98 -11.42 2.93
C SER A 11 2.17 -10.75 4.28
N MET A 12 1.84 -9.48 4.37
CA MET A 12 1.94 -8.69 5.59
C MET A 12 0.61 -7.99 5.84
N ASP A 13 0.19 -7.96 7.10
CA ASP A 13 -0.93 -7.13 7.52
C ASP A 13 -0.41 -5.74 7.90
N ALA A 14 -1.17 -4.72 7.54
CA ALA A 14 -0.87 -3.33 7.83
C ALA A 14 -2.15 -2.57 8.20
N GLU A 15 -1.99 -1.41 8.80
CA GLU A 15 -3.10 -0.54 9.17
C GLU A 15 -2.95 0.84 8.54
N LEU A 16 -4.04 1.32 7.94
CA LEU A 16 -4.20 2.70 7.53
C LEU A 16 -4.78 3.53 8.68
N ASN A 17 -4.19 4.71 8.90
CA ASN A 17 -4.65 5.72 9.85
C ASN A 17 -6.02 6.30 9.47
N GLU A 18 -6.63 7.09 10.36
CA GLU A 18 -7.91 7.74 10.15
C GLU A 18 -7.77 9.13 9.50
N THR A 19 -7.18 9.20 8.31
CA THR A 19 -6.96 10.46 7.58
C THR A 19 -7.71 10.49 6.24
N PRO A 20 -7.98 11.67 5.67
CA PRO A 20 -8.59 11.77 4.34
C PRO A 20 -7.81 11.02 3.26
N THR A 21 -6.47 11.11 3.29
CA THR A 21 -5.60 10.39 2.34
C THR A 21 -5.72 8.88 2.51
N ALA A 22 -5.70 8.39 3.76
CA ALA A 22 -5.85 6.97 4.05
C ALA A 22 -7.21 6.40 3.58
N LYS A 23 -8.29 7.19 3.70
CA LYS A 23 -9.61 6.83 3.15
C LYS A 23 -9.58 6.66 1.63
N LYS A 24 -8.98 7.62 0.92
CA LYS A 24 -8.84 7.51 -0.55
C LYS A 24 -7.99 6.32 -0.96
N ILE A 25 -6.91 6.02 -0.23
CA ILE A 25 -6.10 4.82 -0.47
C ILE A 25 -6.96 3.56 -0.29
N ALA A 26 -7.75 3.47 0.77
CA ALA A 26 -8.63 2.32 1.02
C ALA A 26 -9.68 2.14 -0.09
N GLU A 27 -10.26 3.24 -0.59
CA GLU A 27 -11.21 3.24 -1.72
C GLU A 27 -10.57 2.81 -3.05
N ALA A 28 -9.28 3.08 -3.23
CA ALA A 28 -8.53 2.69 -4.43
C ALA A 28 -8.05 1.22 -4.41
N LEU A 29 -8.19 0.50 -3.29
CA LEU A 29 -7.80 -0.91 -3.22
C LEU A 29 -8.78 -1.79 -4.03
N PRO A 30 -8.29 -2.87 -4.67
CA PRO A 30 -6.90 -3.36 -4.67
C PRO A 30 -5.99 -2.66 -5.67
N ILE A 31 -4.77 -2.30 -5.24
CA ILE A 31 -3.74 -1.72 -6.10
C ILE A 31 -2.72 -2.79 -6.49
N LYS A 32 -2.52 -2.99 -7.80
CA LYS A 32 -1.48 -3.86 -8.35
C LYS A 32 -0.51 -3.01 -9.15
N THR A 33 0.75 -2.99 -8.75
CA THR A 33 1.79 -2.21 -9.41
C THR A 33 3.16 -2.82 -9.17
N GLY A 34 4.13 -2.43 -10.01
CA GLY A 34 5.54 -2.58 -9.69
C GLY A 34 5.97 -1.57 -8.62
N PHE A 35 7.16 -1.76 -8.07
CA PHE A 35 7.71 -0.85 -7.07
C PHE A 35 9.18 -0.58 -7.37
N ASN A 36 9.67 0.51 -6.80
CA ASN A 36 11.06 0.88 -6.77
C ASN A 36 11.59 0.75 -5.34
N THR A 37 12.91 0.77 -5.21
CA THR A 37 13.59 0.68 -3.91
C THR A 37 14.54 1.86 -3.74
N TRP A 38 14.64 2.38 -2.52
CA TRP A 38 15.64 3.38 -2.16
C TRP A 38 16.22 3.07 -0.78
N GLY A 39 17.46 2.56 -0.75
CA GLY A 39 18.01 1.97 0.47
C GLY A 39 17.13 0.82 0.96
N ASP A 40 16.65 0.93 2.19
CA ASP A 40 15.76 -0.04 2.83
C ASP A 40 14.27 0.26 2.61
N GLU A 41 13.92 1.23 1.76
CA GLU A 41 12.55 1.63 1.48
C GLU A 41 12.00 1.03 0.18
N ILE A 42 10.72 0.66 0.18
CA ILE A 42 9.94 0.29 -1.01
C ILE A 42 8.92 1.40 -1.28
N TYR A 43 8.90 1.92 -2.51
CA TYR A 43 7.95 2.96 -2.91
C TYR A 43 7.34 2.70 -4.29
N PHE A 44 6.13 3.18 -4.51
CA PHE A 44 5.40 3.03 -5.76
C PHE A 44 4.37 4.13 -5.91
N ALA A 45 4.04 4.48 -7.16
CA ALA A 45 3.00 5.44 -7.47
C ALA A 45 1.61 4.77 -7.40
N ILE A 46 0.63 5.51 -6.89
CA ILE A 46 -0.77 5.12 -6.83
C ILE A 46 -1.65 6.28 -7.33
N PRO A 47 -2.86 6.01 -7.84
CA PRO A 47 -3.72 7.05 -8.45
C PRO A 47 -4.53 7.83 -7.39
N VAL A 48 -3.86 8.43 -6.39
CA VAL A 48 -4.49 9.09 -5.23
C VAL A 48 -3.84 10.43 -4.89
#